data_AF-I7MEW1-F1
#
_entry.id   AF-I7MEW1-F1
#
_cell.length_a   1.000
_cell.length_b   1.000
_cell.length_c   1.000
_cell.angle_alpha   90.00
_cell.angle_beta   90.00
_cell.angle_gamma   90.00
#
_symmetry.space_group_name_H-M   'P 1'
#
loop_
_entity.id
_entity.type
_entity.pdbx_description
1 polymer ?
#
loop_
_entity_poly.entity_id
_entity_poly.type
_entity_poly.pdbx_seq_one_letter_code
_entity_poly.pdbx_strand_id
1 'polypeptide(L)'
;MQKTLLFITAIFLLISFSHSRPNRNLGNILNCFAQIGDAIEDITTLVASIQENEDISVILESIGNVSGQIKPLVQECSNPICLVDAQKRCEESTGNSCEQYGAIMYPKCNDGFFNVGCCLCESQCPPGFRDDGLFCAKPDSYGRGAGYPWEFGDDLNLNDAYNRCQRDNPQGCEQNGLIIYPKCAQGFHSVGCCVCSPSCPSGTTDIGVSCTKPVYGRGVGFPMQYNDCENESSQDNDSSDYLSLDPEQLKNKILEYSQNFMQNKDDQDLSVQFAIELSKIMAALEVKSSNQ
;
A
#
# COMPACT_ATOMS: atom_id res chain seq x y z
N MET A 1 46.02 -0.66 -8.04
CA MET A 1 45.45 -2.01 -8.30
C MET A 1 44.02 -2.15 -7.79
N GLN A 2 43.69 -1.73 -6.57
CA GLN A 2 42.32 -1.89 -6.01
C GLN A 2 41.23 -1.08 -6.74
N LYS A 3 41.52 0.14 -7.20
CA LYS A 3 40.58 0.96 -8.00
C LYS A 3 40.33 0.39 -9.40
N THR A 4 41.36 -0.19 -10.02
CA THR A 4 41.27 -0.83 -11.33
C THR A 4 40.47 -2.13 -11.27
N LEU A 5 40.56 -2.88 -10.16
CA LEU A 5 39.79 -4.11 -9.93
C LEU A 5 38.30 -3.83 -9.67
N LEU A 6 37.98 -2.72 -8.99
CA LEU A 6 36.60 -2.21 -8.78
C LEU A 6 35.95 -1.76 -10.10
N PHE A 7 36.72 -1.10 -10.98
CA PHE A 7 36.23 -0.68 -12.29
C PHE A 7 35.90 -1.87 -13.19
N ILE A 8 36.75 -2.91 -13.20
CA ILE A 8 36.55 -4.11 -14.00
C ILE A 8 35.37 -4.95 -13.47
N THR A 9 35.13 -4.97 -12.16
CA THR A 9 33.96 -5.66 -11.57
C THR A 9 32.65 -4.92 -11.82
N ALA A 10 32.64 -3.59 -11.82
CA ALA A 10 31.47 -2.79 -12.22
C ALA A 10 31.12 -2.99 -13.70
N ILE A 11 32.12 -3.04 -14.59
CA ILE A 11 31.92 -3.34 -16.02
C ILE A 11 31.39 -4.76 -16.23
N PHE A 12 31.87 -5.76 -15.49
CA PHE A 12 31.34 -7.14 -15.57
C PHE A 12 29.90 -7.28 -15.06
N LEU A 13 29.49 -6.48 -14.07
CA LEU A 13 28.10 -6.41 -13.59
C LEU A 13 27.16 -5.73 -14.61
N LEU A 14 27.63 -4.70 -15.31
CA LEU A 14 26.89 -4.05 -16.40
C LEU A 14 26.70 -4.97 -17.63
N ILE A 15 27.71 -5.80 -17.94
CA ILE A 15 27.65 -6.75 -19.07
C ILE A 15 26.73 -7.96 -18.76
N SER A 16 26.53 -8.31 -17.48
CA SER A 16 25.67 -9.43 -17.09
C SER A 16 24.18 -9.10 -17.09
N PHE A 17 23.80 -7.82 -16.99
CA PHE A 17 22.42 -7.37 -17.20
C PHE A 17 21.98 -7.35 -18.68
N SER A 18 22.92 -7.26 -19.62
CA SER A 18 22.64 -7.02 -21.05
C SER A 18 22.35 -8.29 -21.89
N HIS A 19 22.36 -9.49 -21.29
CA HIS A 19 22.22 -10.76 -22.03
C HIS A 19 20.89 -11.51 -21.87
N SER A 20 19.88 -10.92 -21.24
CA SER A 20 18.52 -11.49 -21.25
C SER A 20 17.68 -10.82 -22.34
N ARG A 21 17.42 -11.54 -23.44
CA ARG A 21 16.53 -11.04 -24.51
C ARG A 21 15.14 -10.75 -23.92
N PRO A 22 14.65 -9.50 -23.95
CA PRO A 22 13.41 -9.20 -23.27
C PRO A 22 12.18 -9.44 -24.15
N ASN A 23 11.10 -9.84 -23.49
CA ASN A 23 9.79 -10.08 -24.08
C ASN A 23 9.15 -8.76 -24.52
N ARG A 24 8.39 -8.80 -25.63
CA ARG A 24 7.79 -7.64 -26.32
C ARG A 24 6.81 -6.79 -25.49
N ASN A 25 6.40 -7.25 -24.31
CA ASN A 25 5.50 -6.51 -23.41
C ASN A 25 6.24 -5.71 -22.32
N LEU A 26 7.58 -5.64 -22.37
CA LEU A 26 8.45 -4.99 -21.37
C LEU A 26 9.13 -3.70 -21.90
N GLY A 27 8.58 -3.10 -22.97
CA GLY A 27 9.25 -2.07 -23.78
C GLY A 27 9.57 -0.77 -23.03
N ASN A 28 8.60 -0.19 -22.30
CA ASN A 28 8.78 1.13 -21.69
C ASN A 28 9.67 1.09 -20.45
N ILE A 29 9.59 0.04 -19.65
CA ILE A 29 10.39 -0.10 -18.43
C ILE A 29 11.89 -0.28 -18.77
N LEU A 30 12.21 -1.09 -19.78
CA LEU A 30 13.59 -1.27 -20.22
C LEU A 30 14.14 -0.06 -20.98
N ASN A 31 13.28 0.66 -21.71
CA ASN A 31 13.63 1.96 -22.30
C ASN A 31 13.98 2.97 -21.19
N CYS A 32 13.18 3.03 -20.14
CA CYS A 32 13.47 3.82 -18.95
C CYS A 32 14.80 3.44 -18.31
N PHE A 33 15.09 2.15 -18.12
CA PHE A 33 16.37 1.72 -17.55
C PHE A 33 17.58 2.09 -18.40
N ALA A 34 17.48 1.98 -19.73
CA ALA A 34 18.55 2.38 -20.64
C ALA A 34 18.78 3.90 -20.58
N GLN A 35 17.71 4.68 -20.67
CA GLN A 35 17.81 6.14 -20.68
C GLN A 35 18.15 6.74 -19.30
N ILE A 36 17.81 6.07 -18.19
CA ILE A 36 18.32 6.41 -16.84
C ILE A 36 19.85 6.25 -16.79
N GLY A 37 20.38 5.21 -17.43
CA GLY A 37 21.81 4.98 -17.56
C GLY A 37 22.53 6.14 -18.25
N ASP A 38 21.97 6.64 -19.34
CA ASP A 38 22.49 7.80 -20.07
C ASP A 38 22.37 9.08 -19.22
N ALA A 39 21.23 9.31 -18.55
CA ALA A 39 21.04 10.46 -17.68
C ALA A 39 22.02 10.52 -16.50
N ILE A 40 22.48 9.37 -15.98
CA ILE A 40 23.50 9.29 -14.92
C ILE A 40 24.85 9.87 -15.41
N GLU A 41 25.23 9.59 -16.66
CA GLU A 41 26.47 10.11 -17.26
C GLU A 41 26.40 11.64 -17.41
N ASP A 42 25.26 12.15 -17.87
CA ASP A 42 25.04 13.58 -18.08
C ASP A 42 24.96 14.36 -16.75
N ILE A 43 24.30 13.80 -15.72
CA ILE A 43 24.29 14.38 -14.36
C ILE A 43 25.69 14.42 -13.75
N THR A 44 26.50 13.36 -13.95
CA THR A 44 27.88 13.34 -13.45
C THR A 44 28.71 14.46 -14.07
N THR A 45 28.52 14.69 -15.38
CA THR A 45 29.18 15.77 -16.13
C THR A 45 28.72 17.15 -15.65
N LEU A 46 27.43 17.31 -15.34
CA LEU A 46 26.89 18.54 -14.77
C LEU A 46 27.46 18.84 -13.38
N VAL A 47 27.53 17.84 -12.49
CA VAL A 47 28.11 17.98 -11.16
C VAL A 47 29.56 18.45 -11.25
N ALA A 48 30.36 17.85 -12.13
CA ALA A 48 31.73 18.29 -12.38
C ALA A 48 31.78 19.74 -12.87
N SER A 49 30.90 20.11 -13.80
CA SER A 49 30.84 21.47 -14.36
C SER A 49 30.47 22.53 -13.33
N ILE A 50 29.53 22.23 -12.43
CA ILE A 50 29.11 23.11 -11.32
C ILE A 50 30.23 23.29 -10.30
N GLN A 51 31.01 22.24 -10.05
CA GLN A 51 32.11 22.22 -9.08
C GLN A 51 33.35 22.96 -9.59
N GLU A 52 33.65 22.88 -10.89
CA GLU A 52 34.89 23.40 -11.45
C GLU A 52 34.75 24.80 -12.05
N ASN A 53 33.55 25.22 -12.44
CA ASN A 53 33.34 26.49 -13.15
C ASN A 53 32.62 27.54 -12.29
N GLU A 54 33.12 28.77 -12.35
CA GLU A 54 32.44 29.97 -11.82
C GLU A 54 31.61 30.69 -12.91
N ASP A 55 31.80 30.31 -14.18
CA ASP A 55 31.07 30.89 -15.31
C ASP A 55 29.66 30.30 -15.42
N ILE A 56 28.67 31.16 -15.17
CA ILE A 56 27.25 30.83 -15.21
C ILE A 56 26.82 30.34 -16.61
N SER A 57 27.43 30.85 -17.68
CA SER A 57 27.04 30.47 -19.05
C SER A 57 27.33 28.99 -19.37
N VAL A 58 28.48 28.49 -18.93
CA VAL A 58 28.90 27.07 -19.07
C VAL A 58 28.03 26.15 -18.21
N ILE A 59 27.67 26.62 -17.01
CA ILE A 59 26.74 25.91 -16.13
C ILE A 59 25.35 25.84 -16.78
N LEU A 60 24.85 26.93 -17.36
CA LEU A 60 23.54 26.97 -18.04
C LEU A 60 23.50 26.06 -19.27
N GLU A 61 24.56 25.99 -20.07
CA GLU A 61 24.65 25.08 -21.21
C GLU A 61 24.60 23.61 -20.76
N SER A 62 25.36 23.27 -19.71
CA SER A 62 25.38 21.92 -19.13
C SER A 62 24.02 21.54 -18.55
N ILE A 63 23.34 22.50 -17.91
CA ILE A 63 21.98 22.32 -17.38
C ILE A 63 20.98 22.13 -18.52
N GLY A 64 21.06 22.93 -19.59
CA GLY A 64 20.16 22.82 -20.74
C GLY A 64 20.25 21.46 -21.42
N ASN A 65 21.46 20.91 -21.56
CA ASN A 65 21.67 19.57 -22.12
C ASN A 65 21.02 18.49 -21.24
N VAL A 66 21.28 18.51 -19.94
CA VAL A 66 20.70 17.55 -18.98
C VAL A 66 19.18 17.69 -18.88
N SER A 67 18.67 18.91 -18.78
CA SER A 67 17.23 19.23 -18.74
C SER A 67 16.51 18.71 -19.98
N GLY A 68 17.10 18.92 -21.17
CA GLY A 68 16.57 18.44 -22.44
C GLY A 68 16.44 16.92 -22.53
N GLN A 69 17.33 16.16 -21.89
CA GLN A 69 17.31 14.69 -21.87
C GLN A 69 16.47 14.11 -20.73
N ILE A 70 16.53 14.72 -19.54
CA ILE A 70 15.80 14.25 -18.36
C ILE A 70 14.30 14.56 -18.46
N LYS A 71 13.90 15.68 -19.07
CA LYS A 71 12.48 16.05 -19.17
C LYS A 71 11.61 14.98 -19.86
N PRO A 72 11.94 14.47 -21.06
CA PRO A 72 11.16 13.41 -21.70
C PRO A 72 11.26 12.08 -20.92
N LEU A 73 12.41 11.79 -20.30
CA LEU A 73 12.61 10.62 -19.45
C LEU A 73 11.68 10.66 -18.23
N VAL A 74 11.63 11.78 -17.51
CA VAL A 74 10.75 11.97 -16.35
C VAL A 74 9.30 11.84 -16.80
N GLN A 75 8.91 12.41 -17.94
CA GLN A 75 7.56 12.26 -18.49
C GLN A 75 7.20 10.79 -18.78
N GLU A 76 8.10 10.04 -19.41
CA GLU A 76 7.86 8.64 -19.81
C GLU A 76 7.99 7.65 -18.63
N CYS A 77 8.88 7.94 -17.67
CA CYS A 77 9.28 7.02 -16.61
C CYS A 77 8.71 7.34 -15.23
N SER A 78 8.17 8.55 -15.00
CA SER A 78 7.44 8.85 -13.75
C SER A 78 6.08 8.17 -13.69
N ASN A 79 5.55 7.71 -14.82
CA ASN A 79 4.23 7.12 -14.89
C ASN A 79 4.14 5.95 -15.89
N PRO A 80 4.91 4.86 -15.69
CA PRO A 80 5.01 3.76 -16.66
C PRO A 80 3.68 3.02 -16.92
N ILE A 81 2.69 3.28 -16.06
CA ILE A 81 1.33 2.73 -16.13
C ILE A 81 0.32 3.88 -15.92
N CYS A 82 0.59 5.13 -16.26
CA CYS A 82 -0.38 6.25 -16.25
C CYS A 82 -1.34 6.34 -15.02
N LEU A 83 -0.89 5.92 -13.84
CA LEU A 83 -1.71 5.73 -12.64
C LEU A 83 -1.89 7.02 -11.84
N VAL A 84 -1.02 8.01 -12.02
CA VAL A 84 -1.12 9.30 -11.32
C VAL A 84 -2.45 9.99 -11.58
N ASP A 85 -2.91 10.06 -12.82
CA ASP A 85 -4.19 10.73 -13.12
C ASP A 85 -5.39 9.84 -12.76
N ALA A 86 -5.25 8.52 -12.82
CA ALA A 86 -6.22 7.61 -12.23
C ALA A 86 -6.35 7.81 -10.70
N GLN A 87 -5.24 8.11 -10.01
CA GLN A 87 -5.23 8.43 -8.59
C GLN A 87 -5.94 9.75 -8.31
N LYS A 88 -5.61 10.82 -9.03
CA LYS A 88 -6.29 12.12 -8.87
C LYS A 88 -7.80 11.99 -9.07
N ARG A 89 -8.24 11.34 -10.15
CA ARG A 89 -9.68 11.09 -10.38
C ARG A 89 -10.33 10.31 -9.25
N CYS A 90 -9.63 9.33 -8.71
CA CYS A 90 -10.11 8.55 -7.57
C CYS A 90 -10.28 9.44 -6.33
N GLU A 91 -9.29 10.26 -6.01
CA GLU A 91 -9.30 11.15 -4.85
C GLU A 91 -10.35 12.26 -4.99
N GLU A 92 -10.49 12.85 -6.17
CA GLU A 92 -11.50 13.87 -6.48
C GLU A 92 -12.92 13.32 -6.43
N SER A 93 -13.15 12.14 -7.03
CA SER A 93 -14.49 11.53 -7.11
C SER A 93 -14.96 10.99 -5.76
N THR A 94 -14.05 10.47 -4.94
CA THR A 94 -14.38 9.85 -3.65
C THR A 94 -14.20 10.78 -2.46
N GLY A 95 -13.41 11.86 -2.59
CA GLY A 95 -13.01 12.71 -1.47
C GLY A 95 -12.09 12.01 -0.47
N ASN A 96 -11.53 10.85 -0.80
CA ASN A 96 -10.68 10.04 0.08
C ASN A 96 -9.34 9.74 -0.59
N SER A 97 -8.29 9.49 0.20
CA SER A 97 -7.02 9.00 -0.35
C SER A 97 -7.21 7.66 -1.04
N CYS A 98 -6.50 7.44 -2.14
CA CYS A 98 -6.58 6.21 -2.90
C CYS A 98 -5.31 5.36 -2.81
N GLU A 99 -5.43 4.08 -3.15
CA GLU A 99 -4.33 3.13 -3.22
C GLU A 99 -4.44 2.26 -4.48
N GLN A 100 -3.28 1.81 -4.95
CA GLN A 100 -3.16 1.04 -6.17
C GLN A 100 -3.44 -0.45 -5.92
N TYR A 101 -4.23 -1.05 -6.81
CA TYR A 101 -4.30 -2.51 -6.93
C TYR A 101 -4.21 -2.90 -8.41
N GLY A 102 -3.05 -3.41 -8.83
CA GLY A 102 -2.76 -3.67 -10.23
C GLY A 102 -2.69 -2.37 -11.04
N ALA A 103 -3.44 -2.27 -12.14
CA ALA A 103 -3.52 -1.08 -13.00
C ALA A 103 -4.78 -0.21 -12.70
N ILE A 104 -5.32 -0.31 -11.48
CA ILE A 104 -6.56 0.36 -11.08
C ILE A 104 -6.35 0.99 -9.70
N MET A 105 -6.84 2.22 -9.53
CA MET A 105 -6.84 2.93 -8.25
C MET A 105 -8.16 2.70 -7.52
N TYR A 106 -8.10 2.49 -6.21
CA TYR A 106 -9.27 2.33 -5.36
C TYR A 106 -9.20 3.28 -4.16
N PRO A 107 -10.33 3.77 -3.64
CA PRO A 107 -10.30 4.48 -2.38
C PRO A 107 -9.79 3.55 -1.28
N LYS A 108 -9.00 4.09 -0.35
CA LYS A 108 -8.56 3.34 0.82
C LYS A 108 -9.76 2.92 1.66
N CYS A 109 -9.61 1.80 2.36
CA CYS A 109 -10.62 1.36 3.29
C CYS A 109 -10.71 2.33 4.47
N ASN A 110 -11.93 2.56 4.96
CA ASN A 110 -12.20 3.30 6.19
C ASN A 110 -11.44 2.71 7.38
N ASP A 111 -11.22 3.53 8.40
CA ASP A 111 -10.55 3.12 9.63
C ASP A 111 -11.13 1.83 10.22
N GLY A 112 -10.25 0.91 10.60
CA GLY A 112 -10.62 -0.41 11.12
C GLY A 112 -10.91 -1.47 10.04
N PHE A 113 -10.85 -1.11 8.76
CA PHE A 113 -10.96 -2.03 7.64
C PHE A 113 -9.67 -2.07 6.83
N PHE A 114 -9.41 -3.19 6.19
CA PHE A 114 -8.30 -3.38 5.27
C PHE A 114 -8.80 -4.00 3.96
N ASN A 115 -8.04 -3.80 2.89
CA ASN A 115 -8.43 -4.29 1.58
C ASN A 115 -8.20 -5.80 1.45
N VAL A 116 -9.19 -6.49 0.89
CA VAL A 116 -9.10 -7.92 0.54
C VAL A 116 -9.35 -8.05 -0.95
N GLY A 117 -8.29 -8.39 -1.67
CA GLY A 117 -8.27 -8.30 -3.13
C GLY A 117 -8.39 -6.86 -3.62
N CYS A 118 -9.02 -6.67 -4.78
CA CYS A 118 -9.12 -5.36 -5.43
C CYS A 118 -10.14 -4.44 -4.77
N CYS A 119 -11.25 -4.99 -4.30
CA CYS A 119 -12.52 -4.26 -4.36
C CYS A 119 -13.34 -4.36 -3.07
N LEU A 120 -12.86 -5.11 -2.07
CA LEU A 120 -13.53 -5.31 -0.80
C LEU A 120 -12.71 -4.73 0.34
N CYS A 121 -13.41 -4.14 1.29
CA CYS A 121 -12.86 -3.72 2.57
C CYS A 121 -13.48 -4.59 3.67
N GLU A 122 -12.63 -5.15 4.52
CA GLU A 122 -12.99 -6.13 5.54
C GLU A 122 -12.39 -5.77 6.89
N SER A 123 -13.11 -6.06 7.98
CA SER A 123 -12.63 -5.84 9.35
C SER A 123 -11.76 -7.00 9.86
N GLN A 124 -10.86 -6.73 10.81
CA GLN A 124 -10.06 -7.78 11.45
C GLN A 124 -10.89 -8.69 12.36
N CYS A 125 -10.47 -9.95 12.47
CA CYS A 125 -11.06 -10.83 13.47
C CYS A 125 -10.75 -10.37 14.90
N PRO A 126 -11.70 -10.52 15.84
CA PRO A 126 -11.45 -10.30 17.25
C PRO A 126 -10.36 -11.24 17.79
N PRO A 127 -9.66 -10.86 18.87
CA PRO A 127 -8.69 -11.73 19.51
C PRO A 127 -9.28 -13.11 19.86
N GLY A 128 -8.54 -14.17 19.54
CA GLY A 128 -8.93 -15.56 19.80
C GLY A 128 -9.78 -16.21 18.70
N PHE A 129 -10.25 -15.45 17.72
CA PHE A 129 -10.91 -16.01 16.54
C PHE A 129 -9.87 -16.26 15.45
N ARG A 130 -10.02 -17.37 14.72
CA ARG A 130 -9.18 -17.65 13.55
C ARG A 130 -9.78 -16.95 12.33
N ASP A 131 -8.94 -16.27 11.58
CA ASP A 131 -9.33 -15.61 10.33
C ASP A 131 -9.43 -16.62 9.19
N ASP A 132 -10.65 -16.85 8.68
CA ASP A 132 -10.96 -17.76 7.56
C ASP A 132 -11.44 -16.97 6.32
N GLY A 133 -10.87 -15.78 6.09
CA GLY A 133 -11.35 -14.85 5.06
C GLY A 133 -12.57 -14.10 5.58
N LEU A 134 -13.67 -14.07 4.81
CA LEU A 134 -14.91 -13.34 5.17
C LEU A 134 -15.56 -13.75 6.51
N PHE A 135 -15.00 -14.76 7.19
CA PHE A 135 -15.50 -15.34 8.42
C PHE A 135 -14.40 -15.36 9.49
N CYS A 136 -14.82 -15.17 10.74
CA CYS A 136 -14.02 -15.43 11.93
C CYS A 136 -14.48 -16.75 12.55
N ALA A 137 -13.68 -17.81 12.42
CA ALA A 137 -13.96 -19.07 13.08
C ALA A 137 -13.85 -18.90 14.59
N LYS A 138 -14.89 -19.38 15.28
CA LYS A 138 -14.99 -19.27 16.74
C LYS A 138 -13.93 -20.15 17.42
N PRO A 139 -13.51 -19.77 18.64
CA PRO A 139 -12.80 -20.68 19.54
C PRO A 139 -13.57 -21.97 19.81
N ASP A 140 -12.91 -22.94 20.43
CA ASP A 140 -13.51 -24.23 20.74
C ASP A 140 -14.80 -24.09 21.58
N SER A 141 -15.86 -24.76 21.13
CA SER A 141 -17.07 -24.99 21.90
C SER A 141 -16.84 -26.09 22.94
N TYR A 142 -17.67 -26.14 23.97
CA TYR A 142 -17.64 -27.23 24.95
C TYR A 142 -19.03 -27.79 25.24
N GLY A 143 -19.06 -29.06 25.64
CA GLY A 143 -20.28 -29.74 26.07
C GLY A 143 -20.61 -29.44 27.53
N ARG A 144 -21.90 -29.26 27.83
CA ARG A 144 -22.39 -29.01 29.20
C ARG A 144 -23.01 -30.24 29.87
N GLY A 145 -22.62 -31.41 29.41
CA GLY A 145 -23.07 -32.72 29.90
C GLY A 145 -24.43 -33.17 29.34
N ALA A 146 -24.92 -34.31 29.85
CA ALA A 146 -26.21 -34.87 29.46
C ALA A 146 -27.42 -34.08 30.02
N GLY A 147 -27.17 -33.20 30.99
CA GLY A 147 -28.21 -32.47 31.72
C GLY A 147 -28.82 -33.28 32.87
N TYR A 148 -29.82 -32.68 33.49
CA TYR A 148 -30.59 -33.19 34.62
C TYR A 148 -32.01 -33.47 34.13
N PRO A 149 -32.32 -34.72 33.74
CA PRO A 149 -33.67 -35.11 33.35
C PRO A 149 -34.57 -35.24 34.60
N TRP A 150 -35.87 -35.38 34.37
CA TRP A 150 -36.80 -35.88 35.38
C TRP A 150 -36.39 -37.28 35.83
N GLU A 151 -36.47 -37.54 37.14
CA GLU A 151 -36.12 -38.83 37.75
C GLU A 151 -37.30 -39.41 38.54
N PHE A 152 -37.35 -40.74 38.70
CA PHE A 152 -38.39 -41.40 39.48
C PHE A 152 -38.39 -40.91 40.93
N GLY A 153 -39.49 -40.27 41.33
CA GLY A 153 -39.64 -39.63 42.64
C GLY A 153 -39.72 -38.12 42.57
N ASP A 154 -39.45 -37.51 41.42
CA ASP A 154 -39.70 -36.09 41.18
C ASP A 154 -41.20 -35.81 41.03
N ASP A 155 -41.61 -34.59 41.34
CA ASP A 155 -42.94 -34.09 41.01
C ASP A 155 -43.18 -34.12 39.49
N LEU A 156 -44.44 -34.00 39.03
CA LEU A 156 -44.79 -33.94 37.60
C LEU A 156 -44.41 -32.60 36.92
N ASN A 157 -43.25 -32.05 37.28
CA ASN A 157 -42.62 -30.85 36.74
C ASN A 157 -41.07 -31.01 36.82
N LEU A 158 -40.30 -29.99 36.41
CA LEU A 158 -38.83 -30.05 36.38
C LEU A 158 -38.15 -29.37 37.57
N ASN A 159 -38.88 -29.01 38.63
CA ASN A 159 -38.30 -28.28 39.77
C ASN A 159 -37.24 -29.10 40.50
N ASP A 160 -37.48 -30.40 40.70
CA ASP A 160 -36.51 -31.28 41.36
C ASP A 160 -35.24 -31.45 40.53
N ALA A 161 -35.38 -31.67 39.22
CA ALA A 161 -34.26 -31.67 38.27
C ALA A 161 -33.49 -30.34 38.29
N TYR A 162 -34.21 -29.21 38.39
CA TYR A 162 -33.61 -27.88 38.48
C TYR A 162 -32.83 -27.69 39.78
N ASN A 163 -33.36 -28.15 40.90
CA ASN A 163 -32.69 -28.12 42.21
C ASN A 163 -31.43 -29.00 42.22
N ARG A 164 -31.48 -30.19 41.61
CA ARG A 164 -30.29 -31.03 41.42
C ARG A 164 -29.23 -30.28 40.61
N CYS A 165 -29.63 -29.65 39.51
CA CYS A 165 -28.71 -28.87 38.69
C CYS A 165 -28.08 -27.70 39.47
N GLN A 166 -28.87 -26.90 40.18
CA GLN A 166 -28.37 -25.73 40.92
C GLN A 166 -27.40 -26.09 42.04
N ARG A 167 -27.61 -27.24 42.70
CA ARG A 167 -26.70 -27.73 43.73
C ARG A 167 -25.32 -28.03 43.17
N ASP A 168 -25.27 -28.61 41.98
CA ASP A 168 -24.02 -29.06 41.35
C ASP A 168 -23.36 -27.94 40.52
N ASN A 169 -24.12 -26.91 40.12
CA ASN A 169 -23.69 -25.88 39.17
C ASN A 169 -23.94 -24.46 39.72
N PRO A 170 -22.97 -23.86 40.42
CA PRO A 170 -23.13 -22.53 41.04
C PRO A 170 -23.33 -21.40 40.03
N GLN A 171 -22.95 -21.59 38.76
CA GLN A 171 -23.21 -20.65 37.66
C GLN A 171 -24.68 -20.56 37.24
N GLY A 172 -25.53 -21.43 37.80
CA GLY A 172 -26.97 -21.48 37.55
C GLY A 172 -27.35 -22.42 36.41
N CYS A 173 -28.66 -22.61 36.27
CA CYS A 173 -29.25 -23.59 35.35
C CYS A 173 -30.36 -22.99 34.49
N GLU A 174 -30.62 -23.62 33.36
CA GLU A 174 -31.65 -23.26 32.40
C GLU A 174 -32.30 -24.50 31.78
N GLN A 175 -33.57 -24.39 31.40
CA GLN A 175 -34.32 -25.49 30.80
C GLN A 175 -34.15 -25.49 29.28
N ASN A 176 -33.90 -26.67 28.70
CA ASN A 176 -33.96 -26.89 27.25
C ASN A 176 -34.81 -28.13 26.95
N GLY A 177 -36.00 -27.92 26.38
CA GLY A 177 -36.98 -29.00 26.22
C GLY A 177 -37.44 -29.56 27.57
N LEU A 178 -37.27 -30.88 27.76
CA LEU A 178 -37.66 -31.60 28.98
C LEU A 178 -36.48 -31.87 29.94
N ILE A 179 -35.34 -31.24 29.72
CA ILE A 179 -34.11 -31.47 30.49
C ILE A 179 -33.58 -30.13 31.01
N ILE A 180 -33.05 -30.12 32.23
CA ILE A 180 -32.37 -28.96 32.79
C ILE A 180 -30.87 -29.05 32.51
N TYR A 181 -30.25 -27.97 32.08
CA TYR A 181 -28.81 -27.88 31.84
C TYR A 181 -28.17 -26.76 32.66
N PRO A 182 -26.87 -26.86 32.98
CA PRO A 182 -26.15 -25.73 33.51
C PRO A 182 -26.02 -24.62 32.46
N LYS A 183 -26.01 -23.37 32.92
CA LYS A 183 -25.77 -22.22 32.05
C LYS A 183 -24.35 -22.25 31.48
N CYS A 184 -24.21 -21.68 30.28
CA CYS A 184 -22.90 -21.51 29.66
C CYS A 184 -22.06 -20.47 30.43
N ALA A 185 -20.74 -20.60 30.31
CA ALA A 185 -19.77 -19.66 30.85
C ALA A 185 -19.94 -18.29 30.18
N GLN A 186 -19.40 -17.25 30.82
CA GLN A 186 -19.44 -15.91 30.27
C GLN A 186 -18.79 -15.87 28.87
N GLY A 187 -19.47 -15.22 27.92
CA GLY A 187 -19.03 -15.15 26.52
C GLY A 187 -19.45 -16.35 25.66
N PHE A 188 -20.20 -17.31 26.22
CA PHE A 188 -20.77 -18.44 25.48
C PHE A 188 -22.29 -18.42 25.57
N HIS A 189 -22.94 -19.05 24.60
CA HIS A 189 -24.39 -19.27 24.59
C HIS A 189 -24.72 -20.72 24.22
N SER A 190 -25.91 -21.16 24.63
CA SER A 190 -26.37 -22.51 24.35
C SER A 190 -26.76 -22.67 22.88
N VAL A 191 -26.17 -23.65 22.19
CA VAL A 191 -26.58 -24.11 20.86
C VAL A 191 -27.17 -25.51 21.01
N GLY A 192 -28.47 -25.63 20.72
CA GLY A 192 -29.22 -26.85 21.00
C GLY A 192 -29.29 -27.16 22.50
N CYS A 193 -29.31 -28.46 22.85
CA CYS A 193 -29.47 -28.89 24.24
C CYS A 193 -28.20 -28.76 25.07
N CYS A 194 -27.03 -28.95 24.46
CA CYS A 194 -25.90 -29.54 25.19
C CYS A 194 -24.54 -28.92 24.85
N VAL A 195 -24.48 -27.95 23.94
CA VAL A 195 -23.24 -27.30 23.50
C VAL A 195 -23.27 -25.84 23.89
N CYS A 196 -22.18 -25.36 24.49
CA CYS A 196 -21.90 -23.96 24.69
C CYS A 196 -20.94 -23.50 23.59
N SER A 197 -21.39 -22.60 22.74
CA SER A 197 -20.61 -22.00 21.65
C SER A 197 -20.21 -20.58 22.01
N PRO A 198 -18.99 -20.12 21.66
CA PRO A 198 -18.62 -18.72 21.82
C PRO A 198 -19.60 -17.79 21.12
N SER A 199 -19.93 -16.67 21.77
CA SER A 199 -20.78 -15.64 21.21
C SER A 199 -20.03 -14.79 20.21
N CYS A 200 -20.69 -14.46 19.10
CA CYS A 200 -20.16 -13.54 18.11
C CYS A 200 -20.13 -12.09 18.63
N PRO A 201 -19.11 -11.28 18.28
CA PRO A 201 -19.05 -9.87 18.64
C PRO A 201 -20.19 -9.07 18.02
N SER A 202 -20.50 -7.92 18.62
CA SER A 202 -21.43 -6.95 18.04
C SER A 202 -21.02 -6.55 16.62
N GLY A 203 -22.00 -6.46 15.71
CA GLY A 203 -21.77 -6.12 14.30
C GLY A 203 -21.37 -7.30 13.41
N THR A 204 -21.21 -8.50 13.98
CA THR A 204 -21.00 -9.73 13.20
C THR A 204 -22.26 -10.60 13.21
N THR A 205 -22.41 -11.46 12.21
CA THR A 205 -23.53 -12.42 12.12
C THR A 205 -23.07 -13.81 12.52
N ASP A 206 -23.74 -14.42 13.49
CA ASP A 206 -23.46 -15.80 13.90
C ASP A 206 -23.95 -16.79 12.84
N ILE A 207 -23.03 -17.60 12.31
CA ILE A 207 -23.31 -18.65 11.31
C ILE A 207 -23.00 -20.06 11.86
N GLY A 208 -23.00 -20.22 13.18
CA GLY A 208 -22.77 -21.48 13.87
C GLY A 208 -21.32 -21.63 14.32
N VAL A 209 -20.46 -22.14 13.44
CA VAL A 209 -19.02 -22.38 13.73
C VAL A 209 -18.16 -21.13 13.59
N SER A 210 -18.70 -20.09 12.95
CA SER A 210 -17.99 -18.84 12.65
C SER A 210 -18.92 -17.64 12.81
N CYS A 211 -18.34 -16.45 12.76
CA CYS A 211 -19.04 -15.17 12.67
C CYS A 211 -18.71 -14.51 11.32
N THR A 212 -19.72 -14.04 10.59
CA THR A 212 -19.51 -13.25 9.36
C THR A 212 -19.05 -11.84 9.73
N LYS A 213 -17.96 -11.40 9.12
CA LYS A 213 -17.39 -10.07 9.34
C LYS A 213 -18.19 -8.98 8.60
N PRO A 214 -18.18 -7.74 9.10
CA PRO A 214 -18.49 -6.57 8.30
C PRO A 214 -17.61 -6.50 7.06
N VAL A 215 -18.23 -6.44 5.89
CA VAL A 215 -17.55 -6.28 4.60
C VAL A 215 -18.35 -5.29 3.77
N TYR A 216 -17.65 -4.40 3.06
CA TYR A 216 -18.27 -3.53 2.07
C TYR A 216 -17.41 -3.43 0.81
N GLY A 217 -18.08 -3.15 -0.31
CA GLY A 217 -17.41 -2.89 -1.58
C GLY A 217 -16.92 -1.46 -1.66
N ARG A 218 -15.73 -1.27 -2.24
CA ARG A 218 -15.16 0.06 -2.54
C ARG A 218 -15.24 0.44 -4.02
N GLY A 219 -16.21 -0.16 -4.73
CA GLY A 219 -16.47 0.06 -6.15
C GLY A 219 -15.58 -0.78 -7.08
N VAL A 220 -15.69 -0.49 -8.38
CA VAL A 220 -14.90 -1.13 -9.45
C VAL A 220 -13.53 -0.46 -9.66
N GLY A 221 -13.23 0.57 -8.88
CA GLY A 221 -12.02 1.37 -8.98
C GLY A 221 -12.00 2.32 -10.17
N PHE A 222 -10.89 3.02 -10.29
CA PHE A 222 -10.59 4.01 -11.31
C PHE A 222 -9.46 3.46 -12.15
N PRO A 223 -9.77 2.84 -13.30
CA PRO A 223 -8.74 2.30 -14.17
C PRO A 223 -7.93 3.46 -14.78
N MET A 224 -6.71 3.13 -15.17
CA MET A 224 -6.02 3.86 -16.22
C MET A 224 -6.93 4.07 -17.44
N GLN A 225 -6.90 5.27 -17.98
CA GLN A 225 -7.45 5.60 -19.29
C GLN A 225 -6.30 5.86 -20.26
N TYR A 226 -6.56 5.62 -21.54
CA TYR A 226 -5.56 5.88 -22.60
C TYR A 226 -5.10 7.35 -22.60
N ASN A 227 -6.03 8.26 -22.34
CA ASN A 227 -5.76 9.70 -22.31
C ASN A 227 -4.93 10.11 -21.08
N ASP A 228 -4.80 9.27 -20.05
CA ASP A 228 -3.89 9.50 -18.92
C ASP A 228 -2.42 9.38 -19.34
N CYS A 229 -2.18 8.78 -20.52
CA CYS A 229 -0.88 8.64 -21.14
C CYS A 229 -0.70 9.57 -22.33
N GLU A 230 -1.74 10.30 -22.74
CA GLU A 230 -1.55 11.31 -23.76
C GLU A 230 -0.70 12.41 -23.15
N ASN A 231 0.38 12.75 -23.84
CA ASN A 231 1.27 13.85 -23.53
C ASN A 231 0.47 15.15 -23.51
N GLU A 232 -0.32 15.40 -22.47
CA GLU A 232 -0.38 16.73 -21.92
C GLU A 232 1.07 17.01 -21.54
N SER A 233 1.71 17.84 -22.38
CA SER A 233 2.91 18.55 -22.00
C SER A 233 2.82 18.83 -20.52
N SER A 234 3.81 18.40 -19.74
CA SER A 234 3.96 18.78 -18.34
C SER A 234 4.09 20.31 -18.27
N GLN A 235 2.94 20.94 -18.37
CA GLN A 235 2.52 22.27 -17.98
C GLN A 235 1.59 21.88 -16.83
N ASP A 236 2.04 21.66 -15.61
CA ASP A 236 2.94 22.51 -14.85
C ASP A 236 3.72 21.61 -13.89
N ASN A 237 5.02 21.40 -14.16
CA ASN A 237 5.93 21.09 -13.06
C ASN A 237 5.99 22.37 -12.23
N ASP A 238 5.17 22.43 -11.18
CA ASP A 238 5.04 23.55 -10.25
C ASP A 238 6.43 23.90 -9.68
N SER A 239 7.13 24.77 -10.41
CA SER A 239 8.43 25.31 -10.06
C SER A 239 8.27 26.49 -9.10
N SER A 240 7.03 26.81 -8.68
CA SER A 240 6.72 27.93 -7.78
C SER A 240 7.53 27.88 -6.49
N ASP A 241 7.77 26.67 -5.96
CA ASP A 241 8.58 26.44 -4.76
C ASP A 241 10.03 26.95 -4.93
N TYR A 242 10.59 26.84 -6.14
CA TYR A 242 11.99 27.18 -6.44
C TYR A 242 12.15 28.56 -7.10
N LEU A 243 11.09 29.15 -7.66
CA LEU A 243 11.12 30.49 -8.26
C LEU A 243 11.43 31.62 -7.25
N SER A 244 11.29 31.35 -5.95
CA SER A 244 11.64 32.29 -4.88
C SER A 244 13.15 32.34 -4.57
N LEU A 245 13.92 31.35 -5.02
CA LEU A 245 15.35 31.22 -4.73
C LEU A 245 16.20 32.09 -5.66
N ASP A 246 17.36 32.52 -5.16
CA ASP A 246 18.39 33.18 -5.96
C ASP A 246 19.26 32.17 -6.75
N PRO A 247 20.04 32.61 -7.75
CA PRO A 247 20.83 31.70 -8.58
C PRO A 247 21.83 30.83 -7.82
N GLU A 248 22.40 31.32 -6.72
CA GLU A 248 23.38 30.59 -5.92
C GLU A 248 22.67 29.52 -5.05
N GLN A 249 21.50 29.84 -4.52
CA GLN A 249 20.64 28.88 -3.83
C GLN A 249 20.15 27.77 -4.77
N LEU A 250 19.79 28.12 -6.00
CA LEU A 250 19.42 27.16 -7.04
C LEU A 250 20.61 26.27 -7.40
N LYS A 251 21.82 26.83 -7.58
CA LYS A 251 23.05 26.06 -7.83
C LYS A 251 23.32 25.03 -6.72
N ASN A 252 23.19 25.45 -5.46
CA ASN A 252 23.38 24.55 -4.31
C ASN A 252 22.34 23.42 -4.28
N LYS A 253 21.08 23.73 -4.61
CA LYS A 253 20.01 22.73 -4.68
C LYS A 253 20.23 21.75 -5.84
N ILE A 254 20.67 22.22 -7.00
CA ILE A 254 21.03 21.35 -8.12
C ILE A 254 22.14 20.38 -7.68
N LEU A 255 23.19 20.88 -7.02
CA LEU A 255 24.28 20.03 -6.53
C LEU A 255 23.79 18.98 -5.51
N GLU A 256 22.98 19.39 -4.54
CA GLU A 256 22.40 18.51 -3.52
C GLU A 256 21.56 17.39 -4.15
N TYR A 257 20.62 17.74 -5.03
CA TYR A 257 19.72 16.78 -5.64
C TYR A 257 20.41 15.90 -6.68
N SER A 258 21.38 16.41 -7.43
CA SER A 258 22.24 15.60 -8.30
C SER A 258 23.05 14.57 -7.49
N GLN A 259 23.60 14.95 -6.34
CA GLN A 259 24.32 14.02 -5.47
C GLN A 259 23.39 12.96 -4.86
N ASN A 260 22.19 13.35 -4.42
CA ASN A 260 21.21 12.42 -3.89
C ASN A 260 20.72 11.42 -4.95
N PHE A 261 20.49 11.89 -6.18
CA PHE A 261 20.19 11.02 -7.32
C PHE A 261 21.30 9.99 -7.54
N MET A 262 22.56 10.43 -7.58
CA MET A 262 23.71 9.55 -7.77
C MET A 262 23.91 8.53 -6.64
N GLN A 263 23.63 8.92 -5.39
CA GLN A 263 23.75 8.04 -4.22
C GLN A 263 22.65 6.99 -4.15
N ASN A 264 21.47 7.28 -4.70
CA ASN A 264 20.30 6.41 -4.64
C ASN A 264 19.95 5.77 -6.00
N LYS A 265 20.89 5.78 -6.95
CA LYS A 265 20.69 5.31 -8.33
C LYS A 265 20.19 3.86 -8.48
N ASP A 266 20.40 3.03 -7.45
CA ASP A 266 19.98 1.62 -7.44
C ASP A 266 18.57 1.45 -6.83
N ASP A 267 18.01 2.53 -6.24
CA ASP A 267 16.63 2.61 -5.74
C ASP A 267 15.77 3.37 -6.77
N GLN A 268 14.89 2.64 -7.43
CA GLN A 268 14.11 3.14 -8.57
C GLN A 268 13.17 4.27 -8.17
N ASP A 269 12.47 4.14 -7.04
CA ASP A 269 11.47 5.12 -6.61
C ASP A 269 12.15 6.42 -6.18
N LEU A 270 13.25 6.31 -5.42
CA LEU A 270 14.05 7.47 -5.02
C LEU A 270 14.73 8.15 -6.21
N SER A 271 15.24 7.38 -7.17
CA SER A 271 15.88 7.94 -8.37
C SER A 271 14.89 8.76 -9.20
N VAL A 272 13.68 8.24 -9.42
CA VAL A 272 12.62 8.98 -10.13
C VAL A 272 12.23 10.23 -9.36
N GLN A 273 12.07 10.13 -8.04
CA GLN A 273 11.75 11.28 -7.18
C GLN A 273 12.81 12.38 -7.28
N PHE A 274 14.10 12.03 -7.18
CA PHE A 274 15.19 13.02 -7.28
C PHE A 274 15.32 13.60 -8.68
N ALA A 275 15.06 12.83 -9.74
CA ALA A 275 15.04 13.35 -11.12
C ALA A 275 13.92 14.38 -11.34
N ILE A 276 12.73 14.14 -10.76
CA ILE A 276 11.61 15.09 -10.80
C ILE A 276 12.01 16.41 -10.12
N GLU A 277 12.55 16.35 -8.91
CA GLU A 277 12.96 17.56 -8.18
C GLU A 277 14.09 18.30 -8.90
N LEU A 278 15.07 17.57 -9.43
CA LEU A 278 16.15 18.16 -10.23
C LEU A 278 15.60 18.91 -11.45
N SER A 279 14.64 18.32 -12.17
CA SER A 279 13.97 18.96 -13.30
C SER A 279 13.25 20.25 -12.92
N LYS A 280 12.55 20.28 -11.77
CA LYS A 280 11.88 21.50 -11.27
C LYS A 280 12.87 22.62 -10.97
N ILE A 281 13.98 22.30 -10.31
CA ILE A 281 15.01 23.28 -9.93
C ILE A 281 15.70 23.85 -11.17
N MET A 282 16.01 22.99 -12.16
CA MET A 282 16.59 23.40 -13.44
C MET A 282 15.67 24.36 -14.20
N ALA A 283 14.37 24.06 -14.28
CA ALA A 283 13.39 24.94 -14.90
C ALA A 283 13.30 26.31 -14.20
N ALA A 284 13.33 26.35 -12.87
CA ALA A 284 13.35 27.61 -12.13
C ALA A 284 14.60 28.44 -12.43
N LEU A 285 15.77 27.80 -12.58
CA LEU A 285 17.01 28.48 -12.92
C LEU A 285 17.02 29.03 -14.36
N GLU A 286 16.49 28.27 -15.34
CA GLU A 286 16.31 28.75 -16.72
C GLU A 286 15.43 30.02 -16.79
N VAL A 287 14.36 30.07 -16.00
CA VAL A 287 13.48 31.24 -15.92
C VAL A 287 14.21 32.44 -15.31
N LYS A 288 15.06 32.23 -14.30
CA LYS A 288 15.83 33.31 -13.66
C LYS A 288 16.96 33.83 -14.55
N SER A 289 17.65 32.95 -15.26
CA SER A 289 18.76 33.33 -16.14
C SER A 289 18.29 34.04 -17.40
N SER A 290 17.08 33.75 -17.89
CA SER A 290 16.49 34.43 -19.05
C SER A 290 16.04 35.88 -18.77
N ASN A 291 16.03 36.30 -17.50
CA ASN A 291 15.61 37.64 -17.06
C ASN A 291 16.79 38.55 -16.65
N GLN A 292 18.04 38.11 -16.85
CA GLN A 292 19.28 38.88 -16.66
C GLN A 292 19.93 39.22 -18.00
#